data_AF-F7NM71-F1
#
_entry.id   AF-F7NM71-F1
#
_cell.length_a   1.000
_cell.length_b   1.000
_cell.length_c   1.000
_cell.angle_alpha   90.00
_cell.angle_beta   90.00
_cell.angle_gamma   90.00
#
_symmetry.space_group_name_H-M   'P 1'
#
loop_
_entity.id
_entity.type
_entity.pdbx_description
1 polymer ?
#
loop_
_entity_poly.entity_id
_entity_poly.type
_entity_poly.pdbx_seq_one_letter_code
_entity_poly.pdbx_strand_id
1 'polypeptide(L)'
;MPNLADLIEEFILRKLSDHGGGIVLLQRNDLADELACAPSQISYVLSTRFTSERGFYVESRRGSGGFIRIARIPAGHVLQFEVRRQEPGPARPEDVVEIIGRLRDNGMVSAREAVLLTGVFEIFGQALDERQKIEVLRSLLGRLMNL
;
A
#
# COMPACT_ATOMS: atom_id res chain seq x y z
N MET A 1 19.52 4.08 -10.82
CA MET A 1 19.49 5.33 -10.05
C MET A 1 18.04 5.61 -9.73
N PRO A 2 17.66 5.78 -8.45
CA PRO A 2 16.29 6.17 -8.12
C PRO A 2 16.00 7.56 -8.69
N ASN A 3 14.82 7.74 -9.29
CA ASN A 3 14.40 9.06 -9.75
C ASN A 3 13.86 9.87 -8.54
N LEU A 4 13.67 11.18 -8.72
CA LEU A 4 13.19 12.05 -7.64
C LEU A 4 11.83 11.62 -7.06
N ALA A 5 10.93 11.07 -7.88
CA ALA A 5 9.64 10.57 -7.40
C ALA A 5 9.80 9.36 -6.48
N ASP A 6 10.73 8.45 -6.79
CA ASP A 6 11.03 7.30 -5.94
C ASP A 6 11.63 7.75 -4.60
N LEU A 7 12.48 8.79 -4.60
CA LEU A 7 13.04 9.38 -3.37
C LEU A 7 11.95 10.02 -2.49
N ILE A 8 11.01 10.76 -3.08
CA ILE A 8 9.87 11.34 -2.35
C ILE A 8 8.98 10.22 -1.78
N GLU A 9 8.72 9.17 -2.56
CA GLU A 9 7.93 8.02 -2.11
C GLU A 9 8.58 7.31 -0.92
N GLU A 10 9.87 6.96 -1.02
CA GLU A 10 10.62 6.31 0.05
C GLU A 10 10.64 7.16 1.34
N PHE A 11 10.83 8.47 1.18
CA PHE A 11 10.84 9.40 2.30
C PHE A 11 9.50 9.43 3.06
N ILE A 12 8.38 9.50 2.33
CA ILE A 12 7.04 9.51 2.94
C ILE A 12 6.73 8.15 3.59
N LEU A 13 7.10 7.03 2.94
CA LEU A 13 6.93 5.68 3.49
C LEU A 13 7.70 5.49 4.79
N ARG A 14 8.91 6.07 4.88
CA ARG A 14 9.71 6.05 6.11
C ARG A 14 9.02 6.81 7.23
N LYS A 15 8.56 8.04 6.99
CA LYS A 15 7.80 8.81 8.00
C LYS A 15 6.53 8.08 8.44
N LEU A 16 5.80 7.44 7.52
CA LEU A 16 4.62 6.62 7.86
C LEU A 16 4.96 5.47 8.81
N SER A 17 6.11 4.83 8.62
CA SER A 17 6.57 3.68 9.41
C SER A 17 7.02 4.11 10.81
N ASP A 18 7.77 5.23 10.90
CA ASP A 18 8.27 5.77 12.17
C ASP A 18 7.12 6.20 13.13
N HIS A 19 5.94 6.52 12.59
CA HIS A 19 4.81 7.00 13.40
C HIS A 19 3.92 5.90 14.00
N GLY A 20 4.16 4.60 13.73
CA GLY A 20 3.54 3.43 14.37
C GLY A 20 2.01 3.27 14.23
N GLY A 21 1.28 4.34 13.88
CA GLY A 21 -0.17 4.38 13.73
C GLY A 21 -0.63 4.42 12.26
N GLY A 22 0.29 4.25 11.31
CA GLY A 22 -0.03 4.24 9.88
C GLY A 22 -0.60 5.55 9.33
N ILE A 23 -0.44 6.67 10.05
CA ILE A 23 -0.90 8.00 9.63
C ILE A 23 0.23 9.01 9.85
N VAL A 24 0.44 9.90 8.88
CA VAL A 24 1.36 11.03 8.99
C VAL A 24 0.68 12.32 8.54
N LEU A 25 0.98 13.43 9.22
CA LEU A 25 0.65 14.79 8.78
C LEU A 25 1.93 15.49 8.33
N LEU A 26 1.88 16.07 7.13
CA LEU A 26 3.01 16.72 6.49
C LEU A 26 2.56 18.08 5.92
N GLN A 27 3.51 18.98 5.67
CA GLN A 27 3.27 20.16 4.85
C GLN A 27 3.97 19.99 3.50
N ARG A 28 3.30 20.46 2.43
CA ARG A 28 3.82 20.31 1.07
C ARG A 28 5.10 21.10 0.85
N ASN A 29 5.17 22.31 1.41
CA ASN A 29 6.31 23.19 1.25
C ASN A 29 7.51 22.64 2.04
N ASP A 30 7.31 22.23 3.29
CA ASP A 30 8.36 21.62 4.11
C ASP A 30 8.98 20.38 3.43
N LEU A 31 8.14 19.49 2.88
CA LEU A 31 8.60 18.34 2.08
C LEU A 31 9.40 18.77 0.85
N ALA A 32 8.94 19.81 0.15
CA ALA A 32 9.59 20.32 -1.05
C ALA A 32 10.96 20.92 -0.72
N ASP A 33 11.05 21.67 0.37
CA ASP A 33 12.29 22.29 0.85
C ASP A 33 13.29 21.21 1.33
N GLU A 34 12.83 20.23 2.12
CA GLU A 34 13.68 19.15 2.66
C GLU A 34 14.25 18.25 1.54
N LEU A 35 13.47 18.01 0.49
CA LEU A 35 13.88 17.19 -0.67
C LEU A 35 14.45 18.03 -1.82
N ALA A 36 14.65 19.33 -1.61
CA ALA A 36 15.15 20.29 -2.60
C ALA A 36 14.44 20.19 -3.97
N CYS A 37 13.10 20.14 -3.95
CA CYS A 37 12.26 20.00 -5.13
C CYS A 37 11.11 21.00 -5.15
N ALA A 38 10.37 21.07 -6.26
CA ALA A 38 9.20 21.95 -6.35
C ALA A 38 7.96 21.33 -5.65
N PRO A 39 7.07 22.12 -5.02
CA PRO A 39 5.83 21.62 -4.41
C PRO A 39 4.91 20.85 -5.36
N SER A 40 5.00 21.12 -6.67
CA SER A 40 4.28 20.37 -7.72
C SER A 40 4.76 18.92 -7.83
N GLN A 41 6.05 18.64 -7.58
CA GLN A 41 6.60 17.28 -7.59
C GLN A 41 6.00 16.44 -6.44
N ILE A 42 5.88 17.04 -5.25
CA ILE A 42 5.18 16.39 -4.13
C ILE A 42 3.74 16.04 -4.51
N SER A 43 3.03 16.98 -5.15
CA SER A 43 1.65 16.74 -5.59
C SER A 43 1.55 15.61 -6.61
N TYR A 44 2.47 15.57 -7.57
CA TYR A 44 2.53 14.51 -8.59
C TYR A 44 2.74 13.13 -7.95
N VAL A 45 3.70 13.01 -7.04
CA VAL A 45 3.98 11.75 -6.32
C VAL A 45 2.79 11.31 -5.50
N LEU A 46 2.14 12.21 -4.76
CA LEU A 46 0.94 11.87 -3.99
C LEU A 46 -0.18 11.34 -4.89
N SER A 47 -0.42 11.98 -6.04
CA SER A 47 -1.49 11.55 -6.97
C SER A 47 -1.22 10.23 -7.70
N THR A 48 0.05 9.84 -7.84
CA THR A 48 0.44 8.66 -8.64
C THR A 48 0.88 7.48 -7.80
N ARG A 49 1.47 7.72 -6.61
CA ARG A 49 2.06 6.69 -5.76
C ARG A 49 1.29 6.43 -4.46
N PHE A 50 0.56 7.42 -3.94
CA PHE A 50 -0.21 7.33 -2.70
C PHE A 50 -1.72 7.32 -2.98
N THR A 51 -2.17 6.34 -3.75
CA THR A 51 -3.58 6.19 -4.13
C THR A 51 -4.27 5.14 -3.26
N SER A 52 -5.60 5.17 -3.22
CA SER A 52 -6.40 4.13 -2.55
C SER A 52 -6.09 2.73 -3.09
N GLU A 53 -5.78 2.65 -4.38
CA GLU A 53 -5.43 1.41 -5.09
C GLU A 53 -4.10 0.83 -4.65
N ARG A 54 -3.19 1.68 -4.17
CA ARG A 54 -1.90 1.31 -3.58
C ARG A 54 -1.97 1.25 -2.05
N GLY A 55 -3.17 1.32 -1.49
CA GLY A 55 -3.41 1.14 -0.06
C GLY A 55 -3.21 2.41 0.76
N PHE A 56 -3.35 3.60 0.17
CA PHE A 56 -3.20 4.86 0.88
C PHE A 56 -4.45 5.73 0.80
N TYR A 57 -4.77 6.41 1.90
CA TYR A 57 -5.75 7.49 1.93
C TYR A 57 -5.00 8.82 2.07
N VAL A 58 -5.25 9.76 1.16
CA VAL A 58 -4.62 11.09 1.16
C VAL A 58 -5.69 12.17 1.25
N GLU A 59 -5.54 13.06 2.23
CA GLU A 59 -6.35 14.25 2.40
C GLU A 59 -5.45 15.48 2.36
N SER A 60 -5.86 16.53 1.64
CA SER A 60 -5.07 17.76 1.49
C SER A 60 -5.93 18.98 1.77
N ARG A 61 -5.47 19.86 2.67
CA ARG A 61 -6.08 21.16 2.92
C ARG A 61 -5.17 22.29 2.45
N ARG A 62 -5.74 23.25 1.70
CA ARG A 62 -5.03 24.46 1.22
C ARG A 62 -5.26 25.65 2.17
N GLY A 63 -4.39 26.66 2.11
CA GLY A 63 -4.46 27.90 2.89
C GLY A 63 -3.34 28.04 3.92
N SER A 64 -3.39 29.10 4.74
CA SER A 64 -2.48 29.29 5.88
C SER A 64 -2.67 28.14 6.87
N GLY A 65 -1.60 27.36 7.12
CA GLY A 65 -1.67 26.12 7.91
C GLY A 65 -2.21 24.90 7.12
N GLY A 66 -2.09 24.92 5.79
CA GLY A 66 -2.41 23.78 4.95
C GLY A 66 -1.56 22.55 5.29
N PHE A 67 -2.15 21.36 5.10
CA PHE A 67 -1.49 20.09 5.42
C PHE A 67 -1.86 19.02 4.39
N ILE A 68 -1.05 17.97 4.36
CA ILE A 68 -1.31 16.71 3.70
C ILE A 68 -1.34 15.65 4.80
N ARG A 69 -2.47 14.94 4.92
CA ARG A 69 -2.59 13.77 5.78
C ARG A 69 -2.54 12.53 4.89
N ILE A 70 -1.65 11.61 5.20
CA ILE A 70 -1.48 10.35 4.48
C ILE A 70 -1.68 9.23 5.49
N ALA A 71 -2.52 8.26 5.15
CA ALA A 71 -2.79 7.10 5.98
C ALA A 71 -2.67 5.81 5.18
N ARG A 72 -2.13 4.74 5.77
CA ARG A 72 -2.24 3.39 5.23
C ARG A 72 -3.67 2.88 5.45
N ILE A 73 -4.27 2.35 4.40
CA ILE A 73 -5.54 1.65 4.46
C ILE A 73 -5.29 0.27 5.10
N PRO A 74 -6.06 -0.13 6.12
CA PRO A 74 -5.89 -1.44 6.74
C PRO A 74 -5.97 -2.59 5.74
N ALA A 75 -5.17 -3.64 5.95
CA ALA A 75 -5.10 -4.84 5.11
C ALA A 75 -6.45 -5.43 4.72
N GLY A 76 -7.37 -5.47 5.68
CA GLY A 76 -8.70 -6.02 5.47
C GLY A 76 -9.51 -5.26 4.41
N HIS A 77 -9.30 -3.94 4.28
CA HIS A 77 -9.95 -3.13 3.26
C HIS A 77 -9.26 -3.27 1.91
N VAL A 78 -7.92 -3.29 1.87
CA VAL A 78 -7.14 -3.53 0.64
C VAL A 78 -7.55 -4.84 -0.03
N LEU A 79 -7.61 -5.93 0.73
CA LEU A 79 -8.06 -7.22 0.20
C LEU A 79 -9.50 -7.18 -0.28
N GLN A 80 -10.38 -6.43 0.41
CA GLN A 80 -11.75 -6.25 -0.07
C GLN A 80 -11.80 -5.47 -1.40
N PHE A 81 -10.92 -4.48 -1.62
CA PHE A 81 -10.83 -3.76 -2.88
C PHE A 81 -10.25 -4.62 -4.01
N GLU A 82 -9.18 -5.37 -3.75
CA GLU A 82 -8.58 -6.31 -4.71
C GLU A 82 -9.56 -7.41 -5.12
N VAL A 83 -10.29 -8.00 -4.16
CA VAL A 83 -11.34 -8.99 -4.43
C VAL A 83 -12.55 -8.37 -5.14
N ARG A 84 -12.90 -7.10 -4.86
CA ARG A 84 -14.02 -6.39 -5.49
C ARG A 84 -13.71 -5.80 -6.87
N ARG A 85 -12.45 -5.71 -7.27
CA ARG A 85 -12.05 -5.23 -8.61
C ARG A 85 -12.41 -6.20 -9.75
N GLN A 86 -13.00 -7.35 -9.43
CA GLN A 86 -13.68 -8.17 -10.42
C GLN A 86 -14.79 -7.36 -11.08
N GLU A 87 -14.70 -7.21 -12.42
CA GLU A 87 -15.80 -6.78 -13.27
C GLU A 87 -17.09 -7.56 -12.90
N PRO A 88 -18.29 -7.01 -13.14
CA PRO A 88 -19.54 -7.70 -12.87
C PRO A 88 -19.62 -8.98 -13.72
N GLY A 89 -19.28 -10.11 -13.11
CA GLY A 89 -19.24 -11.44 -13.70
C GLY A 89 -19.12 -12.49 -12.60
N PRO A 90 -19.41 -13.77 -12.89
CA PRO A 90 -19.35 -14.83 -11.89
C PRO A 90 -17.93 -14.92 -11.32
N ALA A 91 -17.82 -14.82 -10.00
CA ALA A 91 -16.55 -14.77 -9.28
C ALA A 91 -15.63 -15.91 -9.72
N ARG A 92 -14.49 -15.56 -10.34
CA ARG A 92 -13.48 -16.55 -10.71
C ARG A 92 -12.64 -16.84 -9.47
N PRO A 93 -12.31 -18.12 -9.19
CA PRO A 93 -11.30 -18.46 -8.20
C PRO A 93 -9.95 -17.89 -8.68
N GLU A 94 -9.51 -16.81 -8.04
CA GLU A 94 -8.20 -16.22 -8.29
C GLU A 94 -7.16 -17.04 -7.52
N ASP A 95 -6.05 -17.41 -8.17
CA ASP A 95 -4.94 -18.03 -7.46
C ASP A 95 -4.39 -17.03 -6.44
N VAL A 96 -4.20 -17.46 -5.19
CA VAL A 96 -3.67 -16.64 -4.10
C VAL A 96 -2.34 -15.99 -4.50
N VAL A 97 -1.56 -16.67 -5.34
CA VAL A 97 -0.32 -16.17 -5.91
C VAL A 97 -0.54 -14.92 -6.78
N GLU A 98 -1.63 -14.88 -7.56
CA GLU A 98 -1.99 -13.73 -8.40
C GLU A 98 -2.42 -12.52 -7.55
N ILE A 99 -3.13 -12.77 -6.44
CA ILE A 99 -3.48 -11.73 -5.47
C ILE A 99 -2.20 -11.15 -4.84
N ILE A 100 -1.27 -12.01 -4.40
CA ILE A 100 0.02 -11.57 -3.85
C ILE A 100 0.83 -10.78 -4.88
N GLY A 101 0.82 -11.20 -6.14
CA GLY A 101 1.46 -10.49 -7.25
C GLY A 101 0.94 -9.07 -7.42
N ARG A 102 -0.39 -8.89 -7.44
CA ARG A 102 -1.01 -7.56 -7.51
C ARG A 102 -0.69 -6.71 -6.29
N LEU A 103 -0.72 -7.28 -5.09
CA LEU A 103 -0.33 -6.57 -3.87
C LEU A 103 1.12 -6.08 -3.93
N ARG A 104 2.04 -6.90 -4.46
CA ARG A 104 3.44 -6.50 -4.67
C ARG A 104 3.54 -5.38 -5.71
N ASP A 105 2.89 -5.54 -6.85
CA ASP A 105 2.97 -4.58 -7.96
C ASP A 105 2.37 -3.22 -7.58
N ASN A 106 1.34 -3.23 -6.71
CA ASN A 106 0.77 -2.04 -6.10
C ASN A 106 1.60 -1.47 -4.93
N GLY A 107 2.71 -2.11 -4.55
CA GLY A 107 3.58 -1.66 -3.47
C GLY A 107 3.01 -1.86 -2.06
N MET A 108 1.98 -2.69 -1.91
CA MET A 108 1.35 -3.01 -0.63
C MET A 108 2.21 -3.95 0.22
N VAL A 109 2.93 -4.84 -0.45
CA VAL A 109 3.94 -5.72 0.14
C VAL A 109 5.24 -5.57 -0.64
N SER A 110 6.37 -5.66 0.06
CA SER A 110 7.70 -5.69 -0.54
C SER A 110 7.92 -6.98 -1.34
N ALA A 111 8.93 -6.98 -2.21
CA ALA A 111 9.33 -8.17 -2.96
C ALA A 111 9.66 -9.36 -2.03
N ARG A 112 10.28 -9.08 -0.88
CA ARG A 112 10.61 -10.11 0.12
C ARG A 112 9.36 -10.68 0.78
N GLU A 113 8.42 -9.84 1.18
CA GLU A 113 7.15 -10.28 1.77
C GLU A 113 6.31 -11.07 0.76
N ALA A 114 6.26 -10.65 -0.50
CA ALA A 114 5.58 -11.39 -1.55
C ALA A 114 6.14 -12.81 -1.70
N VAL A 115 7.47 -12.98 -1.75
CA VAL A 115 8.11 -14.30 -1.80
C VAL A 115 7.77 -15.15 -0.57
N LEU A 116 7.78 -14.56 0.63
CA LEU A 116 7.42 -15.27 1.85
C LEU A 116 5.95 -15.72 1.85
N LEU A 117 5.03 -14.82 1.45
CA LEU A 117 3.60 -15.12 1.36
C LEU A 117 3.35 -16.22 0.33
N THR A 118 3.93 -16.13 -0.85
CA THR A 118 3.83 -17.18 -1.88
C THR A 118 4.33 -18.52 -1.36
N GLY A 119 5.49 -18.55 -0.71
CA GLY A 119 6.05 -19.77 -0.12
C GLY A 119 5.14 -20.44 0.92
N VAL A 120 4.41 -19.65 1.73
CA VAL A 120 3.41 -20.22 2.66
C VAL A 120 2.33 -20.99 1.91
N PHE A 121 1.82 -20.45 0.80
CA PHE A 121 0.78 -21.10 0.01
C PHE A 121 1.31 -22.23 -0.88
N GLU A 122 2.57 -22.21 -1.30
CA GLU A 122 3.22 -23.35 -1.95
C GLU A 122 3.38 -24.53 -0.99
N ILE A 123 3.78 -24.28 0.26
CA ILE A 123 4.03 -25.33 1.27
C ILE A 123 2.72 -25.87 1.84
N PHE A 124 1.78 -24.99 2.21
CA PHE A 124 0.58 -25.37 2.96
C PHE A 124 -0.72 -25.29 2.15
N GLY A 125 -0.70 -24.69 0.95
CA GLY A 125 -1.92 -24.40 0.19
C GLY A 125 -2.67 -25.64 -0.29
N GLN A 126 -2.04 -26.80 -0.39
CA GLN A 126 -2.72 -28.06 -0.72
C GLN A 126 -3.59 -28.57 0.44
N ALA A 127 -3.30 -28.17 1.68
CA ALA A 127 -4.06 -28.57 2.87
C ALA A 127 -5.21 -27.59 3.19
N LEU A 128 -5.36 -26.51 2.42
CA LEU A 128 -6.33 -25.46 2.66
C LEU A 128 -7.37 -25.40 1.53
N ASP A 129 -8.63 -25.29 1.89
CA ASP A 129 -9.66 -24.90 0.93
C ASP A 129 -9.53 -23.42 0.51
N GLU A 130 -10.26 -23.02 -0.52
CA GLU A 130 -10.18 -21.65 -1.06
C GLU A 130 -10.55 -20.57 -0.03
N ARG A 131 -11.51 -20.86 0.86
CA ARG A 131 -11.95 -19.91 1.88
C ARG A 131 -10.88 -19.74 2.96
N GLN A 132 -10.28 -20.84 3.39
CA GLN A 132 -9.19 -20.88 4.35
C GLN A 132 -7.96 -20.17 3.79
N LYS A 133 -7.66 -20.34 2.50
CA LYS A 133 -6.55 -19.63 1.84
C LYS A 133 -6.70 -18.11 1.95
N ILE A 134 -7.88 -17.58 1.64
CA ILE A 134 -8.17 -16.15 1.73
C ILE A 134 -8.08 -15.65 3.18
N GLU A 135 -8.56 -16.44 4.14
CA GLU A 135 -8.51 -16.09 5.56
C GLU A 135 -7.07 -16.05 6.10
N VAL A 136 -6.25 -17.04 5.74
CA VAL A 136 -4.82 -17.08 6.07
C VAL A 136 -4.11 -15.88 5.45
N LEU A 137 -4.35 -15.58 4.17
CA LEU A 137 -3.74 -14.43 3.50
C LEU A 137 -4.11 -13.12 4.21
N ARG A 138 -5.39 -12.95 4.58
CA ARG A 138 -5.86 -11.78 5.34
C ARG A 138 -5.19 -11.65 6.69
N SER A 139 -5.04 -12.75 7.42
CA SER A 139 -4.37 -12.76 8.71
C SER A 139 -2.89 -12.36 8.58
N LEU A 140 -2.19 -12.91 7.59
CA LEU A 140 -0.78 -12.61 7.34
C LEU A 140 -0.57 -11.15 6.94
N LEU A 141 -1.38 -10.63 6.01
CA LEU A 141 -1.31 -9.23 5.59
C LEU A 141 -1.67 -8.26 6.73
N GLY A 142 -2.64 -8.62 7.57
CA GLY A 142 -2.98 -7.86 8.77
C GLY A 142 -1.80 -7.77 9.75
N ARG A 143 -0.98 -8.82 9.85
CA ARG A 143 0.23 -8.79 10.68
C ARG A 143 1.36 -7.98 10.05
N LEU A 144 1.59 -8.14 8.75
CA LEU A 144 2.65 -7.40 8.04
C LEU A 144 2.41 -5.88 8.04
N MET A 145 1.15 -5.44 7.93
CA MET A 145 0.81 -4.03 7.79
C MET A 145 0.43 -3.32 9.11
N ASN A 146 0.41 -4.05 10.22
CA ASN A 146 0.26 -3.49 11.57
C ASN A 146 1.58 -3.52 12.37
N LEU A 147 2.69 -3.90 11.73
CA LEU A 147 4.06 -3.76 12.25
C LEU A 147 4.66 -2.45 11.73
#